data_AF-A0A953V173-F1
#
_entry.id   AF-A0A953V173-F1
#
_cell.length_a   1.000
_cell.length_b   1.000
_cell.length_c   1.000
_cell.angle_alpha   90.00
_cell.angle_beta   90.00
_cell.angle_gamma   90.00
#
_symmetry.space_group_name_H-M   'P 1'
#
loop_
_entity.id
_entity.type
_entity.pdbx_description
1 polymer ?
#
loop_
_entity_poly.entity_id
_entity_poly.type
_entity_poly.pdbx_seq_one_letter_code
_entity_poly.pdbx_strand_id
1 'polypeptide(L)'
;MSWDSVYTLVKKIPRGRVATYGRIGKALKLPGGARAAGRAMAACPGGQGIPWHRVVGAGGRLLLRESRVSLQRKLLESEGLQVVEKRIEDFASREWLPSAMDRRVELKRKG
;
A
#
# COMPACT_ATOMS: atom_id res chain seq x y z
N MET A 1 14.97 12.75 1.47
CA MET A 1 14.56 11.33 1.64
C MET A 1 13.75 10.96 0.42
N SER A 2 14.24 10.06 -0.43
CA SER A 2 13.45 9.59 -1.58
C SER A 2 12.46 8.49 -1.14
N TRP A 3 11.28 8.45 -1.76
CA TRP A 3 10.25 7.43 -1.55
C TRP A 3 10.23 6.35 -2.65
N ASP A 4 11.19 6.34 -3.56
CA ASP A 4 11.19 5.49 -4.76
C ASP A 4 11.04 3.99 -4.45
N SER A 5 11.72 3.50 -3.41
CA SER A 5 11.60 2.12 -2.93
C SER A 5 10.17 1.80 -2.48
N VAL A 6 9.50 2.75 -1.81
CA VAL A 6 8.11 2.58 -1.38
C VAL A 6 7.20 2.50 -2.58
N TYR A 7 7.35 3.42 -3.54
CA TYR A 7 6.53 3.44 -4.76
C TYR A 7 6.75 2.21 -5.63
N THR A 8 8.00 1.76 -5.76
CA THR A 8 8.36 0.53 -6.49
C THR A 8 7.69 -0.69 -5.86
N LEU A 9 7.71 -0.81 -4.53
CA LEU A 9 7.04 -1.90 -3.85
C LEU A 9 5.52 -1.84 -4.00
N VAL A 10 4.92 -0.65 -3.86
CA VAL A 10 3.46 -0.46 -3.99
C VAL A 10 2.97 -0.80 -5.39
N LYS A 11 3.74 -0.51 -6.44
CA LYS A 11 3.43 -0.91 -7.82
C LYS A 11 3.35 -2.42 -8.02
N LYS A 12 3.96 -3.22 -7.14
CA LYS A 12 3.89 -4.70 -7.21
C LYS A 12 2.63 -5.28 -6.58
N ILE A 13 1.87 -4.50 -5.81
CA ILE A 13 0.63 -4.99 -5.18
C ILE A 13 -0.36 -5.32 -6.31
N PRO A 14 -0.80 -6.59 -6.46
CA PRO A 14 -1.70 -6.97 -7.55
C PRO A 14 -3.07 -6.28 -7.46
N ARG A 15 -3.77 -6.20 -8.59
CA ARG A 15 -5.19 -5.76 -8.60
C ARG A 15 -6.02 -6.69 -7.71
N GLY A 16 -6.93 -6.12 -6.93
CA GLY A 16 -7.81 -6.87 -6.02
C GLY A 16 -7.09 -7.39 -4.76
N ARG A 17 -5.87 -6.91 -4.50
CA ARG A 17 -5.08 -7.22 -3.31
C ARG A 17 -4.63 -5.94 -2.62
N VAL A 18 -4.35 -6.02 -1.33
CA VAL A 18 -3.96 -4.86 -0.51
C VAL A 18 -2.80 -5.15 0.42
N ALA A 19 -1.97 -4.15 0.71
CA ALA A 19 -0.91 -4.24 1.70
C ALA A 19 -1.16 -3.25 2.84
N THR A 20 -0.76 -3.60 4.06
CA THR A 20 -0.83 -2.62 5.15
C THR A 20 0.40 -1.70 5.17
N TYR A 21 0.25 -0.48 5.68
CA TYR A 21 1.39 0.40 5.96
C TYR A 21 2.49 -0.31 6.80
N GLY A 22 2.08 -1.16 7.74
CA GLY A 22 2.98 -1.98 8.54
C GLY A 22 3.77 -2.99 7.70
N ARG A 23 3.11 -3.67 6.74
CA ARG A 23 3.79 -4.60 5.81
C ARG A 23 4.83 -3.88 4.96
N ILE A 24 4.48 -2.71 4.41
CA ILE A 24 5.40 -1.91 3.62
C ILE A 24 6.61 -1.47 4.46
N GLY A 25 6.35 -0.88 5.63
CA GLY A 25 7.42 -0.42 6.53
C GLY A 25 8.35 -1.55 6.96
N LYS A 26 7.80 -2.74 7.25
CA LYS A 26 8.57 -3.94 7.61
C LYS A 26 9.39 -4.46 6.43
N ALA A 27 8.80 -4.54 5.23
CA ALA A 27 9.46 -5.07 4.05
C ALA A 27 10.67 -4.24 3.62
N LEU A 28 10.58 -2.90 3.74
CA LEU A 28 11.63 -1.97 3.37
C LEU A 28 12.53 -1.55 4.55
N LYS A 29 12.29 -2.10 5.75
CA LYS A 29 13.01 -1.73 7.00
C LYS A 29 13.04 -0.21 7.22
N LEU A 30 11.93 0.47 6.96
CA LEU A 30 11.88 1.94 7.04
C LEU A 30 12.07 2.40 8.50
N PRO A 31 12.97 3.37 8.76
CA PRO A 31 12.97 4.09 10.03
C PRO A 31 11.59 4.74 10.26
N GLY A 32 10.93 4.41 11.38
CA GLY A 32 9.55 4.84 11.64
C GLY A 32 8.45 3.94 11.06
N GLY A 33 8.83 2.85 10.38
CA GLY A 33 7.95 1.74 10.00
C GLY A 33 6.68 2.17 9.25
N ALA A 34 5.52 1.80 9.80
CA ALA A 34 4.22 2.11 9.21
C ALA A 34 3.98 3.62 9.02
N ARG A 35 4.45 4.46 9.94
CA ARG A 35 4.29 5.92 9.84
C ARG A 35 5.09 6.48 8.67
N ALA A 36 6.30 5.96 8.43
CA ALA A 36 7.11 6.35 7.28
C ALA A 36 6.44 5.96 5.95
N ALA A 37 5.89 4.74 5.87
CA ALA A 37 5.10 4.32 4.72
C ALA A 37 3.85 5.22 4.50
N GLY A 38 3.19 5.63 5.59
CA GLY A 38 2.09 6.60 5.52
C GLY A 38 2.51 7.96 4.97
N ARG A 39 3.67 8.48 5.42
CA ARG A 39 4.25 9.73 4.88
C ARG A 39 4.59 9.61 3.39
N ALA A 40 5.14 8.47 2.97
CA ALA A 40 5.42 8.20 1.56
C ALA A 40 4.14 8.23 0.70
N MET A 41 3.05 7.60 1.16
CA MET A 41 1.75 7.62 0.47
C MET A 41 1.11 9.00 0.48
N ALA A 42 1.25 9.78 1.55
CA ALA A 42 0.78 11.16 1.60
C ALA A 42 1.53 12.07 0.62
N ALA A 43 2.83 11.84 0.46
CA ALA A 43 3.71 12.52 -0.50
C ALA A 43 3.63 11.92 -1.93
N CYS A 44 2.80 10.90 -2.15
CA CYS A 44 2.72 10.22 -3.44
C CYS A 44 2.28 11.21 -4.54
N PRO A 45 3.09 11.40 -5.59
CA PRO A 45 2.71 12.26 -6.70
C PRO A 45 1.51 11.66 -7.43
N GLY A 46 0.52 12.50 -7.72
CA GLY A 46 -0.61 12.12 -8.59
C GLY A 46 -0.11 11.75 -10.00
N GLY A 47 -0.79 10.80 -10.66
CA GLY A 47 -0.55 10.51 -12.08
C GLY A 47 0.61 9.54 -12.41
N GLN A 48 1.39 9.06 -11.44
CA GLN A 48 2.53 8.16 -11.71
C GLN A 48 2.19 6.65 -11.74
N GLY A 49 0.90 6.31 -11.85
CA GLY A 49 0.43 4.92 -11.86
C GLY A 49 0.74 4.14 -10.57
N ILE A 50 0.97 4.83 -9.45
CA ILE A 50 1.19 4.20 -8.15
C ILE A 50 -0.19 3.85 -7.56
N PRO A 51 -0.51 2.57 -7.29
CA PRO A 51 -1.81 2.15 -6.78
C PRO A 51 -1.92 2.42 -5.27
N TRP A 52 -1.84 3.69 -4.87
CA TRP A 52 -1.84 4.14 -3.49
C TRP A 52 -3.08 3.67 -2.71
N HIS A 53 -4.21 3.48 -3.40
CA HIS A 53 -5.46 3.03 -2.80
C HIS A 53 -5.36 1.60 -2.25
N ARG A 54 -4.45 0.77 -2.78
CA ARG A 54 -4.17 -0.59 -2.30
C ARG A 54 -3.37 -0.63 -0.99
N VAL A 55 -2.95 0.53 -0.46
CA VAL A 55 -2.27 0.63 0.83
C VAL A 55 -3.25 1.05 1.93
N VAL A 56 -3.41 0.19 2.94
CA VAL A 56 -4.43 0.35 3.98
C VAL A 56 -3.85 0.25 5.40
N GLY A 57 -4.66 0.60 6.38
CA GLY A 57 -4.38 0.38 7.80
C GLY A 57 -4.42 -1.10 8.20
N ALA A 58 -4.02 -1.36 9.44
CA ALA A 58 -4.09 -2.70 10.01
C ALA A 58 -5.53 -3.27 9.95
N GLY A 59 -5.65 -4.55 9.59
CA GLY A 59 -6.94 -5.23 9.45
C GLY A 59 -7.86 -4.60 8.40
N GLY A 60 -7.30 -4.12 7.29
CA GLY A 60 -8.05 -3.61 6.14
C GLY A 60 -8.71 -2.24 6.33
N ARG A 61 -8.33 -1.46 7.36
CA ARG A 61 -8.95 -0.16 7.67
C ARG A 61 -8.52 0.93 6.69
N LEU A 62 -9.47 1.69 6.15
CA LEU A 62 -9.19 2.92 5.40
C LEU A 62 -8.96 4.06 6.40
N LEU A 63 -7.74 4.61 6.40
CA LEU A 63 -7.29 5.62 7.37
C LEU A 63 -7.35 7.06 6.85
N LEU A 64 -7.65 7.23 5.56
CA LEU A 64 -7.73 8.56 4.94
C LEU A 64 -8.98 9.32 5.40
N ARG A 65 -8.95 10.64 5.20
CA ARG A 65 -10.04 11.55 5.56
C ARG A 65 -10.78 12.05 4.32
N GLU A 66 -12.03 12.47 4.52
CA GLU A 66 -12.84 13.23 3.57
C GLU A 66 -12.86 12.64 2.14
N SER A 67 -12.61 13.45 1.12
CA SER A 67 -12.67 13.07 -0.30
C SER A 67 -11.71 11.92 -0.65
N ARG A 68 -10.55 11.84 0.01
CA ARG A 68 -9.56 10.80 -0.23
C ARG A 68 -10.02 9.42 0.20
N VAL A 69 -10.78 9.30 1.29
CA VAL A 69 -11.32 7.98 1.70
C VAL A 69 -12.42 7.51 0.76
N SER A 70 -13.27 8.42 0.29
CA SER A 70 -14.31 8.11 -0.70
C SER A 70 -13.70 7.64 -2.02
N LEU A 71 -12.64 8.31 -2.50
CA LEU A 71 -11.91 7.89 -3.70
C LEU A 71 -11.20 6.54 -3.49
N GLN A 72 -10.55 6.35 -2.34
CA GLN A 72 -9.91 5.08 -2.01
C GLN A 72 -10.90 3.92 -2.05
N ARG A 73 -12.07 4.09 -1.43
CA ARG A 73 -13.15 3.10 -1.44
C ARG A 73 -13.56 2.76 -2.88
N LYS A 74 -13.91 3.76 -3.69
CA LYS A 74 -14.35 3.54 -5.08
C LYS A 74 -13.31 2.78 -5.90
N LEU A 75 -12.03 3.11 -5.75
CA LEU A 75 -10.95 2.43 -6.45
C LEU A 75 -10.81 0.97 -6.00
N LEU A 76 -10.89 0.69 -4.69
CA LEU A 76 -10.87 -0.66 -4.15
C LEU A 76 -12.07 -1.49 -4.64
N GLU A 77 -13.27 -0.90 -4.60
CA GLU A 77 -14.51 -1.54 -5.08
C GLU A 77 -14.44 -1.85 -6.58
N SER A 78 -13.86 -0.95 -7.39
CA SER A 78 -13.62 -1.21 -8.81
C SER A 78 -12.68 -2.40 -9.07
N GLU A 79 -11.88 -2.79 -8.08
CA GLU A 79 -11.00 -3.95 -8.12
C GLU A 79 -11.62 -5.21 -7.50
N GLY A 80 -12.90 -5.15 -7.10
CA GLY A 80 -13.64 -6.28 -6.52
C GLY A 80 -13.49 -6.43 -5.01
N LEU A 81 -13.02 -5.40 -4.30
CA LEU A 81 -12.91 -5.39 -2.85
C LEU A 81 -14.13 -4.70 -2.22
N GLN A 82 -14.87 -5.41 -1.37
CA GLN A 82 -15.98 -4.83 -0.62
C GLN A 82 -15.48 -4.06 0.60
N VAL A 83 -16.02 -2.86 0.84
CA VAL A 83 -15.60 -1.97 1.94
C VAL A 83 -16.79 -1.54 2.82
N VAL A 84 -17.02 -2.30 3.89
CA VAL A 84 -18.06 -2.02 4.90
C VAL A 84 -17.46 -1.22 6.05
N GLU A 85 -18.12 -0.13 6.47
CA GLU A 85 -17.67 0.70 7.61
C GLU A 85 -16.18 1.10 7.58
N LYS A 86 -15.66 1.48 6.40
CA LYS A 86 -14.25 1.81 6.16
C LYS A 86 -13.27 0.66 6.41
N ARG A 87 -13.72 -0.59 6.30
CA ARG A 87 -12.87 -1.78 6.38
C ARG A 87 -13.14 -2.71 5.21
N ILE A 88 -12.07 -3.28 4.68
CA ILE A 88 -12.16 -4.31 3.64
C ILE A 88 -12.70 -5.60 4.24
N GLU A 89 -13.75 -6.16 3.64
CA GLU A 89 -14.27 -7.47 4.00
C GLU A 89 -13.30 -8.59 3.60
N ASP A 90 -13.29 -9.66 4.39
CA ASP A 90 -12.41 -10.82 4.19
C ASP A 90 -10.93 -10.41 4.00
N PHE A 91 -10.48 -9.40 4.76
CA PHE A 91 -9.14 -8.81 4.61
C PHE A 91 -8.02 -9.85 4.59
N ALA A 92 -8.12 -10.92 5.38
CA ALA A 92 -7.12 -11.97 5.44
C ALA A 92 -6.87 -12.63 4.08
N SER A 93 -7.92 -12.87 3.29
CA SER A 93 -7.78 -13.44 1.94
C SER A 93 -7.28 -12.41 0.92
N ARG A 94 -7.43 -11.11 1.21
CA ARG A 94 -7.06 -9.99 0.33
C ARG A 94 -5.67 -9.41 0.62
N GLU A 95 -5.11 -9.68 1.81
CA GLU A 95 -3.79 -9.19 2.19
C GLU A 95 -2.72 -9.77 1.25
N TRP A 96 -1.94 -8.88 0.65
CA TRP A 96 -0.73 -9.20 -0.08
C TRP A 96 0.47 -9.01 0.82
N LEU A 97 1.30 -10.05 0.86
CA LEU A 97 2.55 -10.06 1.60
C LEU A 97 3.71 -9.98 0.60
N PRO A 98 4.59 -8.98 0.71
CA PRO A 98 5.82 -8.93 -0.07
C PRO A 98 6.61 -10.22 0.12
N SER A 99 6.90 -10.92 -0.97
CA SER A 99 7.67 -12.16 -0.92
C SER A 99 9.13 -11.88 -0.51
N ALA A 100 9.86 -12.91 -0.07
CA ALA A 100 11.32 -12.78 0.12
C ALA A 100 12.05 -12.42 -1.19
N MET A 101 11.49 -12.79 -2.36
CA MET A 101 12.01 -12.46 -3.69
C MET A 101 11.87 -10.98 -4.04
N ASP A 102 10.85 -10.29 -3.52
CA ASP A 102 10.68 -8.85 -3.73
C ASP A 102 11.81 -8.02 -3.12
N ARG A 103 12.54 -8.60 -2.14
CA ARG A 103 13.72 -8.00 -1.49
C ARG A 103 14.97 -8.00 -2.37
N ARG A 104 15.07 -8.93 -3.33
CA ARG A 104 16.28 -9.16 -4.14
C ARG A 104 16.41 -8.21 -5.33
N VAL A 105 15.30 -7.69 -5.85
CA VAL A 105 15.29 -6.86 -7.07
C VAL A 105 15.90 -5.47 -6.83
N GLU A 106 15.91 -4.98 -5.59
CA GLU A 106 16.45 -3.65 -5.26
C GLU A 106 17.94 -3.65 -4.92
N LEU A 107 18.49 -4.75 -4.36
CA LEU A 107 19.93 -4.83 -4.06
C LEU A 107 20.80 -5.01 -5.32
N LYS A 108 20.26 -5.54 -6.42
CA LYS A 108 21.01 -5.78 -7.65
C LYS A 108 21.11 -4.59 -8.61
N ARG A 109 20.49 -3.45 -8.30
CA ARG A 109 20.55 -2.22 -9.13
C ARG A 109 21.53 -1.17 -8.62
N LYS A 110 22.29 -1.48 -7.56
CA LYS A 110 23.33 -0.63 -6.96
C LYS A 110 24.73 -1.28 -6.97
N GLY A 111 24.94 -2.29 -7.82
CA GLY A 111 26.22 -2.93 -8.06
C GLY A 111 26.68 -2.64 -9.47
#